data_AF-A0A1J3DHX0-F1
#
_entry.id   AF-A0A1J3DHX0-F1
#
_cell.length_a   1.000
_cell.length_b   1.000
_cell.length_c   1.000
_cell.angle_alpha   90.00
_cell.angle_beta   90.00
_cell.angle_gamma   90.00
#
_symmetry.space_group_name_H-M   'P 1'
#
loop_
_entity.id
_entity.type
_entity.pdbx_description
1 polymer ?
#
loop_
_entity_poly.entity_id
_entity_poly.type
_entity_poly.pdbx_seq_one_letter_code
_entity_poly.pdbx_strand_id
1 'polypeptide(L)'
;LPSFESYHPWKQQNGEHFMREEINKYIKIKPNRLGKQNFMGANGTFTSIGHACFAMKKDLEEYMDYDVGEICNDDWRLAQKLMVHGCDPLPRRRCFSRAPQLYHKPFPINESLWKLPDNRNVRWGQYKCKNFTCLASNTTARKGFFKCTDCFNLTHHELPRWVNRGEFDPKTNQTVDFSVHEVLEIKPGEIRIGLDFSIGTGTFAARMRERNVTIVTATINLGAPFNEMIALRGLVPL
;
A
#
# COMPACT_ATOMS: atom_id res chain seq x y z
N LEU A 1 -41.35 -37.80 -9.62
CA LEU A 1 -40.77 -36.81 -8.68
C LEU A 1 -39.68 -36.08 -9.43
N PRO A 2 -39.81 -34.77 -9.67
CA PRO A 2 -38.99 -34.08 -10.65
C PRO A 2 -37.55 -33.90 -10.15
N SER A 3 -36.62 -34.09 -11.08
CA SER A 3 -35.18 -33.90 -10.94
C SER A 3 -34.86 -32.49 -10.45
N PHE A 4 -34.16 -32.40 -9.33
CA PHE A 4 -33.48 -31.18 -8.89
C PHE A 4 -32.34 -30.89 -9.86
N GLU A 5 -32.63 -30.16 -10.94
CA GLU A 5 -31.61 -29.48 -11.73
C GLU A 5 -30.98 -28.41 -10.84
N SER A 6 -29.77 -28.66 -10.36
CA SER A 6 -28.95 -27.69 -9.65
C SER A 6 -28.68 -26.52 -10.59
N TYR A 7 -29.34 -25.39 -10.33
CA TYR A 7 -29.10 -24.12 -11.00
C TYR A 7 -27.68 -23.65 -10.66
N HIS A 8 -26.68 -24.09 -11.42
CA HIS A 8 -25.33 -23.53 -11.38
C HIS A 8 -25.41 -22.10 -11.95
N PRO A 9 -25.12 -21.04 -11.18
CA PRO A 9 -25.25 -19.66 -11.67
C PRO A 9 -24.19 -19.28 -12.72
N TRP A 10 -23.30 -20.19 -13.09
CA TRP A 10 -22.22 -19.95 -14.04
C TRP A 10 -22.51 -20.62 -15.38
N LYS A 11 -23.66 -20.30 -15.99
CA LYS A 11 -23.70 -20.31 -17.46
C LYS A 11 -22.70 -19.26 -17.91
N GLN A 12 -21.55 -19.75 -18.34
CA GLN A 12 -20.43 -19.03 -18.92
C GLN A 12 -20.98 -17.96 -19.87
N GLN A 13 -21.04 -16.71 -19.40
CA GLN A 13 -21.19 -15.58 -20.30
C GLN A 13 -19.91 -15.56 -21.13
N ASN A 14 -19.95 -16.19 -22.31
CA ASN A 14 -18.99 -16.01 -23.38
C ASN A 14 -19.17 -14.61 -24.01
N GLY A 15 -19.22 -13.58 -23.17
CA GLY A 15 -19.17 -12.19 -23.55
C GLY A 15 -17.96 -11.59 -22.87
N GLU A 16 -17.07 -10.98 -23.63
CA GLU A 16 -15.93 -10.24 -23.10
C GLU A 16 -16.46 -9.11 -22.21
N HIS A 17 -16.50 -9.34 -20.89
CA HIS A 17 -17.01 -8.34 -19.93
C HIS A 17 -16.14 -7.07 -19.96
N PHE A 18 -14.87 -7.21 -20.30
CA PHE A 18 -13.92 -6.11 -20.43
C PHE A 18 -13.52 -5.92 -21.89
N MET A 19 -13.27 -4.68 -22.30
CA MET A 19 -12.82 -4.31 -23.65
C MET A 19 -11.32 -4.54 -23.85
N ARG A 20 -10.54 -4.55 -22.76
CA ARG A 20 -9.08 -4.70 -22.82
C ARG A 20 -8.71 -6.17 -22.95
N GLU A 21 -8.08 -6.53 -24.07
CA GLU A 21 -7.65 -7.91 -24.33
C GLU A 21 -6.75 -8.50 -23.23
N GLU A 22 -5.90 -7.68 -22.62
CA GLU A 22 -5.05 -8.14 -21.53
C GLU A 22 -5.86 -8.61 -20.32
N ILE A 23 -6.92 -7.87 -19.96
CA ILE A 23 -7.83 -8.28 -18.89
C ILE A 23 -8.52 -9.59 -19.28
N ASN A 24 -9.03 -9.68 -20.51
CA ASN A 24 -9.69 -10.90 -21.00
C ASN A 24 -8.76 -12.13 -21.00
N LYS A 25 -7.49 -11.95 -21.41
CA LYS A 25 -6.45 -12.99 -21.34
C LYS A 25 -6.11 -13.39 -19.91
N TYR A 26 -6.16 -12.43 -18.99
CA TYR A 26 -5.93 -12.69 -17.58
C TYR A 26 -7.09 -13.45 -16.95
N ILE A 27 -8.34 -13.01 -17.13
CA ILE A 27 -9.50 -13.65 -16.49
C ILE A 27 -9.85 -15.03 -17.07
N LYS A 28 -9.25 -15.39 -18.20
CA LYS A 28 -9.49 -16.66 -18.88
C LYS A 28 -8.94 -17.82 -18.06
N ILE A 29 -9.79 -18.83 -17.84
CA ILE A 29 -9.43 -20.08 -17.16
C ILE A 29 -8.22 -20.70 -17.86
N LYS A 30 -7.18 -21.00 -17.07
CA LYS A 30 -5.97 -21.68 -17.54
C LYS A 30 -6.15 -23.18 -17.31
N PRO A 31 -6.23 -24.01 -18.36
CA PRO A 31 -6.36 -25.46 -18.16
C PRO A 31 -5.11 -26.02 -17.50
N ASN A 32 -5.28 -27.09 -16.70
CA ASN A 32 -4.14 -27.75 -16.06
C ASN A 32 -3.24 -28.40 -17.13
N ARG A 33 -1.91 -28.31 -16.94
CA ARG A 33 -0.89 -28.77 -17.91
C ARG A 33 -1.07 -30.21 -18.37
N LEU A 34 -1.62 -31.08 -17.52
CA LEU A 34 -1.82 -32.51 -17.78
C LEU A 34 -3.30 -32.89 -17.98
N GLY A 35 -4.22 -31.92 -18.06
CA GLY A 35 -5.66 -32.17 -18.13
C GLY A 35 -6.28 -32.84 -16.89
N LYS A 36 -5.46 -33.20 -15.89
CA LYS A 36 -5.90 -33.74 -14.60
C LYS A 36 -6.38 -32.63 -13.68
N GLN A 37 -7.28 -32.97 -12.75
CA GLN A 37 -7.68 -32.08 -11.68
C GLN A 37 -6.48 -31.68 -10.81
N ASN A 38 -6.47 -30.45 -10.30
CA ASN A 38 -5.48 -30.00 -9.34
C ASN A 38 -5.79 -30.56 -7.93
N PHE A 39 -4.95 -30.24 -6.94
CA PHE A 39 -5.13 -30.73 -5.55
C PHE A 39 -6.46 -30.30 -4.90
N MET A 40 -7.14 -29.29 -5.47
CA MET A 40 -8.46 -28.80 -5.03
C MET A 40 -9.61 -29.42 -5.85
N GLY A 41 -9.34 -30.40 -6.73
CA GLY A 41 -10.37 -31.03 -7.58
C GLY A 41 -10.80 -30.18 -8.79
N ALA A 42 -10.14 -29.06 -9.07
CA ALA A 42 -10.50 -28.17 -10.18
C ALA A 42 -9.78 -28.53 -11.49
N ASN A 43 -10.49 -28.44 -12.62
CA ASN A 43 -10.01 -28.76 -13.98
C ASN A 43 -9.04 -27.71 -14.57
N GLY A 44 -8.81 -26.60 -13.85
CA GLY A 44 -7.94 -25.52 -14.28
C GLY A 44 -7.66 -24.55 -13.14
N THR A 45 -6.78 -23.61 -13.40
CA THR A 45 -6.55 -22.46 -12.54
C THR A 45 -7.50 -21.35 -12.94
N PHE A 46 -8.40 -21.00 -12.01
CA PHE A 46 -9.22 -19.81 -12.12
C PHE A 46 -8.41 -18.62 -11.64
N THR A 47 -8.44 -17.54 -12.40
CA THR A 47 -7.75 -16.32 -12.04
C THR A 47 -8.57 -15.52 -11.04
N SER A 48 -7.90 -15.02 -10.02
CA SER A 48 -8.51 -14.17 -9.00
C SER A 48 -8.36 -12.70 -9.41
N ILE A 49 -9.32 -12.17 -10.17
CA ILE A 49 -9.63 -10.74 -10.05
C ILE A 49 -10.65 -10.59 -8.92
N GLY A 50 -10.50 -9.57 -8.08
CA GLY A 50 -11.47 -9.30 -7.04
C GLY A 50 -12.86 -9.10 -7.64
N HIS A 51 -13.90 -9.66 -7.02
CA HIS A 51 -15.28 -9.47 -7.51
C HIS A 51 -15.64 -7.97 -7.63
N ALA A 52 -15.06 -7.12 -6.77
CA ALA A 52 -15.18 -5.67 -6.84
C ALA A 52 -14.70 -5.07 -8.17
N CYS A 53 -13.76 -5.70 -8.87
CA CYS A 53 -13.29 -5.23 -10.18
C CYS A 53 -14.39 -5.22 -11.25
N PHE A 54 -15.37 -6.12 -11.17
CA PHE A 54 -16.50 -6.11 -12.09
C PHE A 54 -17.37 -4.86 -11.90
N ALA A 55 -17.55 -4.42 -10.65
CA ALA A 55 -18.26 -3.18 -10.33
C ALA A 55 -17.48 -1.91 -10.71
N MET A 56 -16.15 -2.02 -10.87
CA MET A 56 -15.25 -0.92 -11.23
C MET A 56 -14.73 -1.01 -12.66
N LYS A 57 -15.50 -1.64 -13.56
CA LYS A 57 -15.10 -1.91 -14.96
C LYS A 57 -14.42 -0.70 -15.63
N LYS A 58 -15.06 0.47 -15.60
CA LYS A 58 -14.54 1.68 -16.27
C LYS A 58 -13.17 2.10 -15.75
N ASP A 59 -13.02 2.18 -14.42
CA ASP A 59 -11.76 2.58 -13.78
C ASP A 59 -10.65 1.54 -14.07
N LEU A 60 -11.00 0.25 -14.09
CA LEU A 60 -10.05 -0.82 -14.40
C LEU A 60 -9.64 -0.80 -15.88
N GLU A 61 -10.56 -0.53 -16.80
CA GLU A 61 -10.25 -0.43 -18.23
C GLU A 61 -9.40 0.80 -18.57
N GLU A 62 -9.58 1.90 -17.85
CA GLU A 62 -8.71 3.07 -17.91
C GLU A 62 -7.33 2.74 -17.33
N TYR A 63 -7.28 2.04 -16.20
CA TYR A 63 -6.01 1.60 -15.62
C TYR A 63 -5.29 0.54 -16.47
N MET A 64 -5.99 -0.21 -17.30
CA MET A 64 -5.36 -1.18 -18.20
C MET A 64 -5.14 -0.61 -19.61
N ASP A 65 -5.29 0.70 -19.79
CA ASP A 65 -5.01 1.41 -21.05
C ASP A 65 -3.54 1.85 -21.09
N TYR A 66 -2.67 0.94 -21.54
CA TYR A 66 -1.26 1.23 -21.74
C TYR A 66 -0.67 0.33 -22.82
N ASP A 67 0.41 0.78 -23.43
CA ASP A 67 1.13 0.00 -24.44
C ASP A 67 2.18 -0.92 -23.79
N VAL A 68 2.22 -2.16 -24.28
CA VAL A 68 3.19 -3.16 -23.80
C VAL A 68 4.60 -2.76 -24.21
N GLY A 69 5.53 -2.71 -23.25
CA GLY A 69 6.92 -2.30 -23.45
C GLY A 69 7.14 -0.79 -23.32
N GLU A 70 6.09 0.00 -23.18
CA GLU A 70 6.18 1.45 -23.02
C GLU A 70 6.25 1.86 -21.54
N ILE A 71 6.43 3.16 -21.31
CA ILE A 71 6.33 3.75 -19.98
C ILE A 71 4.86 3.79 -19.52
N CYS A 72 4.57 3.26 -18.33
CA CYS A 72 3.21 3.31 -17.79
C CYS A 72 2.72 4.75 -17.62
N ASN A 73 1.41 4.94 -17.75
CA ASN A 73 0.75 6.18 -17.38
C ASN A 73 0.98 6.53 -15.91
N ASP A 74 1.08 7.82 -15.61
CA ASP A 74 1.26 8.30 -14.24
C ASP A 74 -0.09 8.49 -13.54
N ASP A 75 -0.74 7.38 -13.21
CA ASP A 75 -2.11 7.31 -12.71
C ASP A 75 -2.20 6.50 -11.42
N TRP A 76 -1.20 6.66 -10.55
CA TRP A 76 -1.18 6.02 -9.24
C TRP A 76 -2.45 6.30 -8.41
N ARG A 77 -3.11 7.44 -8.60
CA ARG A 77 -4.41 7.74 -7.95
C ARG A 77 -5.52 6.78 -8.39
N LEU A 78 -5.54 6.42 -9.68
CA LEU A 78 -6.48 5.45 -10.22
C LEU A 78 -6.17 4.05 -9.69
N ALA A 79 -4.89 3.67 -9.67
CA ALA A 79 -4.43 2.41 -9.08
C ALA A 79 -4.87 2.28 -7.62
N GLN A 80 -4.66 3.32 -6.81
CA GLN A 80 -5.07 3.32 -5.41
C GLN A 80 -6.58 3.31 -5.22
N LYS A 81 -7.33 4.01 -6.07
CA LYS A 81 -8.80 3.96 -6.06
C LYS A 81 -9.25 2.51 -6.24
N LEU A 82 -8.72 1.81 -7.23
CA LEU A 82 -9.03 0.39 -7.46
C LEU A 82 -8.68 -0.47 -6.23
N MET A 83 -7.46 -0.36 -5.70
CA MET A 83 -7.00 -1.12 -4.52
C MET A 83 -7.89 -0.91 -3.29
N VAL A 84 -8.21 0.34 -2.95
CA VAL A 84 -9.02 0.68 -1.75
C VAL A 84 -10.45 0.14 -1.85
N HIS A 85 -10.98 0.01 -3.06
CA HIS A 85 -12.29 -0.59 -3.31
C HIS A 85 -12.23 -2.12 -3.46
N GLY A 86 -11.08 -2.76 -3.19
CA GLY A 86 -10.92 -4.22 -3.27
C GLY A 86 -10.83 -4.74 -4.70
N CYS A 87 -10.75 -3.86 -5.69
CA CYS A 87 -10.30 -4.23 -7.01
C CYS A 87 -8.78 -4.10 -7.04
N ASP A 88 -8.06 -5.12 -6.57
CA ASP A 88 -6.61 -5.14 -6.76
C ASP A 88 -6.34 -5.23 -8.27
N PRO A 89 -5.90 -4.12 -8.92
CA PRO A 89 -5.75 -4.15 -10.35
C PRO A 89 -4.59 -5.08 -10.68
N LEU A 90 -4.68 -5.75 -11.83
CA LEU A 90 -3.57 -6.54 -12.33
C LEU A 90 -2.31 -5.69 -12.26
N PRO A 91 -1.21 -6.17 -11.64
CA PRO A 91 0.00 -5.38 -11.65
C PRO A 91 0.37 -5.14 -13.10
N ARG A 92 0.54 -3.87 -13.50
CA ARG A 92 1.03 -3.50 -14.82
C ARG A 92 2.48 -4.01 -14.96
N ARG A 93 2.64 -5.30 -15.26
CA ARG A 93 3.96 -5.95 -15.41
C ARG A 93 4.52 -5.82 -16.80
N ARG A 94 3.73 -5.27 -17.73
CA ARG A 94 4.05 -5.19 -19.15
C ARG A 94 4.35 -3.77 -19.62
N CYS A 95 4.32 -2.78 -18.72
CA CYS A 95 4.89 -1.45 -18.95
C CYS A 95 5.90 -1.13 -17.84
N PHE A 96 6.78 -0.17 -18.11
CA PHE A 96 7.81 0.25 -17.17
C PHE A 96 7.28 1.36 -16.28
N SER A 97 7.28 1.12 -14.96
CA SER A 97 6.90 2.14 -13.98
C SER A 97 7.83 3.36 -14.06
N ARG A 98 7.26 4.56 -14.00
CA ARG A 98 8.04 5.80 -14.00
C ARG A 98 8.82 5.95 -12.69
N ALA A 99 10.15 5.96 -12.80
CA ALA A 99 11.03 6.33 -11.70
C ALA A 99 11.15 7.87 -11.56
N PRO A 100 11.58 8.39 -10.40
CA PRO A 100 12.05 9.76 -10.28
C PRO A 100 13.17 10.04 -11.31
N GLN A 101 13.20 11.25 -11.89
CA GLN A 101 14.21 11.62 -12.89
C GLN A 101 15.63 11.63 -12.32
N LEU A 102 15.75 11.93 -11.03
CA LEU A 102 17.01 12.00 -10.31
C LEU A 102 16.94 11.06 -9.12
N TYR A 103 18.03 10.32 -8.90
CA TYR A 103 18.24 9.53 -7.70
C TYR A 103 19.39 10.12 -6.91
N HIS A 104 19.09 10.54 -5.68
CA HIS A 104 20.06 10.88 -4.67
C HIS A 104 20.06 9.80 -3.60
N LYS A 105 21.25 9.36 -3.20
CA LYS A 105 21.39 8.39 -2.10
C LYS A 105 20.71 8.95 -0.84
N PRO A 106 19.77 8.21 -0.21
CA PRO A 106 19.15 8.63 1.03
C PRO A 106 20.17 8.86 2.15
N PHE A 107 19.75 9.56 3.21
CA PHE A 107 20.59 9.72 4.40
C PHE A 107 20.96 8.35 5.00
N PRO A 108 22.12 8.25 5.67
CA PRO A 108 22.44 7.09 6.50
C PRO A 108 21.33 6.79 7.51
N ILE A 109 21.15 5.51 7.86
CA ILE A 109 19.99 5.03 8.64
C ILE A 109 19.80 5.82 9.95
N ASN A 110 20.88 6.11 10.66
CA ASN A 110 20.92 6.88 11.91
C ASN A 110 20.37 8.31 11.80
N GLU A 111 20.51 8.98 10.66
CA GLU A 111 19.93 10.30 10.42
C GLU A 111 18.55 10.21 9.76
N SER A 112 18.39 9.27 8.83
CA SER A 112 17.21 9.16 7.97
C SER A 112 15.91 8.93 8.74
N LEU A 113 15.97 8.33 9.93
CA LEU A 113 14.79 8.03 10.72
C LEU A 113 14.01 9.29 11.14
N TRP A 114 14.68 10.40 11.43
CA TRP A 114 14.06 11.57 12.06
C TRP A 114 14.32 12.88 11.33
N LYS A 115 14.90 12.81 10.13
CA LYS A 115 15.20 13.94 9.26
C LYS A 115 14.32 13.88 8.02
N LEU A 116 13.79 15.03 7.60
CA LEU A 116 13.05 15.10 6.35
C LEU A 116 13.98 14.74 5.17
N PRO A 117 13.58 13.80 4.30
CA PRO A 117 14.42 13.36 3.20
C PRO A 117 14.44 14.36 2.03
N ASP A 118 15.31 14.10 1.04
CA ASP A 118 15.37 14.89 -0.19
C ASP A 118 14.09 14.73 -1.03
N ASN A 119 13.51 15.84 -1.44
CA ASN A 119 12.31 15.90 -2.26
C ASN A 119 12.52 15.33 -3.67
N ARG A 120 13.75 15.32 -4.19
CA ARG A 120 14.04 14.95 -5.59
C ARG A 120 13.83 13.46 -5.88
N ASN A 121 13.85 12.62 -4.86
CA ASN A 121 13.60 11.18 -4.97
C ASN A 121 12.12 10.82 -5.07
N VAL A 122 11.22 11.81 -5.11
CA VAL A 122 9.77 11.59 -5.11
C VAL A 122 9.12 12.25 -6.31
N ARG A 123 8.12 11.59 -6.88
CA ARG A 123 7.31 12.12 -7.98
C ARG A 123 6.12 12.89 -7.42
N TRP A 124 6.16 14.22 -7.52
CA TRP A 124 5.18 15.12 -6.89
C TRP A 124 3.94 15.43 -7.74
N GLY A 125 3.83 14.88 -8.95
CA GLY A 125 2.90 15.35 -10.00
C GLY A 125 1.46 15.57 -9.52
N GLN A 126 0.90 14.59 -8.81
CA GLN A 126 -0.52 14.58 -8.42
C GLN A 126 -0.78 14.92 -6.93
N TYR A 127 0.25 15.29 -6.16
CA TYR A 127 0.09 15.75 -4.79
C TYR A 127 -0.12 17.27 -4.73
N LYS A 128 -0.85 17.75 -3.71
CA LYS A 128 -1.02 19.19 -3.48
C LYS A 128 0.31 19.85 -3.07
N CYS A 129 1.02 19.23 -2.13
CA CYS A 129 2.38 19.62 -1.77
C CYS A 129 3.39 19.10 -2.80
N LYS A 130 4.45 19.88 -3.05
CA LYS A 130 5.54 19.54 -3.98
C LYS A 130 6.89 19.28 -3.28
N ASN A 131 6.90 19.26 -1.96
CA ASN A 131 8.05 18.94 -1.13
C ASN A 131 7.58 18.50 0.27
N PHE A 132 8.46 17.83 1.02
CA PHE A 132 8.23 17.39 2.39
C PHE A 132 8.06 18.56 3.37
N THR A 133 8.71 19.70 3.14
CA THR A 133 8.55 20.89 3.97
C THR A 133 7.10 21.43 3.96
N CYS A 134 6.44 21.40 2.80
CA CYS A 134 5.02 21.74 2.65
C CYS A 134 4.13 20.78 3.44
N LEU A 135 4.47 19.48 3.46
CA LEU A 135 3.73 18.46 4.21
C LEU A 135 3.94 18.60 5.72
N ALA A 136 5.15 18.98 6.15
CA ALA A 136 5.49 19.24 7.56
C ALA A 136 4.96 20.58 8.09
N SER A 137 4.42 21.44 7.22
CA SER A 137 3.90 22.75 7.58
C SER A 137 2.48 22.66 8.16
N ASN A 138 2.29 23.22 9.36
CA ASN A 138 1.02 23.22 10.11
C ASN A 138 -0.15 23.91 9.37
N THR A 139 0.14 24.86 8.48
CA THR A 139 -0.90 25.60 7.72
C THR A 139 -1.45 24.79 6.53
N THR A 140 -0.61 23.97 5.89
CA THR A 140 -0.98 23.14 4.73
C THR A 140 -1.56 21.80 5.14
N ALA A 141 -1.09 21.20 6.23
CA ALA A 141 -1.64 19.95 6.76
C ALA A 141 -3.14 20.05 7.08
N ARG A 142 -3.58 21.19 7.63
CA ARG A 142 -4.98 21.47 8.01
C ARG A 142 -5.95 21.66 6.83
N LYS A 143 -5.47 22.06 5.65
CA LYS A 143 -6.34 22.37 4.48
C LYS A 143 -6.44 21.25 3.43
N GLY A 144 -5.75 20.14 3.62
CA GLY A 144 -5.71 19.08 2.61
C GLY A 144 -5.58 17.65 3.14
N PHE A 145 -5.09 17.45 4.36
CA PHE A 145 -4.76 16.13 4.86
C PHE A 145 -5.28 15.87 6.28
N PHE A 146 -6.61 15.85 6.44
CA PHE A 146 -7.27 15.69 7.75
C PHE A 146 -6.95 14.35 8.43
N LYS A 147 -6.59 13.31 7.67
CA LYS A 147 -6.31 11.97 8.22
C LYS A 147 -4.95 11.85 8.92
N CYS A 148 -4.02 12.78 8.71
CA CYS A 148 -2.82 12.86 9.56
C CYS A 148 -2.24 14.28 9.61
N THR A 149 -2.75 15.07 10.54
CA THR A 149 -2.49 16.52 10.63
C THR A 149 -1.04 16.88 11.01
N ASP A 150 -0.23 15.95 11.52
CA ASP A 150 1.16 16.20 11.94
C ASP A 150 2.14 15.07 11.57
N CYS A 151 1.76 14.15 10.68
CA CYS A 151 2.55 12.97 10.30
C CYS A 151 3.98 13.26 9.82
N PHE A 152 4.19 14.43 9.24
CA PHE A 152 5.46 14.86 8.65
C PHE A 152 6.29 15.73 9.61
N ASN A 153 5.76 16.07 10.78
CA ASN A 153 6.52 16.71 11.84
C ASN A 153 7.33 15.65 12.61
N LEU A 154 8.46 15.25 12.03
CA LEU A 154 9.26 14.16 12.57
C LEU A 154 9.81 14.47 13.96
N THR A 155 10.31 15.67 14.21
CA THR A 155 11.04 16.00 15.44
C THR A 155 10.12 16.24 16.63
N HIS A 156 9.02 16.99 16.45
CA HIS A 156 8.19 17.41 17.57
C HIS A 156 6.95 16.54 17.77
N HIS A 157 6.47 15.87 16.71
CA HIS A 157 5.28 15.04 16.78
C HIS A 157 5.61 13.55 16.73
N GLU A 158 6.34 13.07 15.71
CA GLU A 158 6.54 11.63 15.52
C GLU A 158 7.62 11.03 16.42
N LEU A 159 8.76 11.73 16.60
CA LEU A 159 9.86 11.29 17.46
C LEU A 159 9.32 10.88 18.83
N PRO A 160 8.67 11.73 19.66
CA PRO A 160 8.31 11.34 21.03
C PRO A 160 7.34 10.14 21.15
N ARG A 161 6.68 9.70 20.07
CA ARG A 161 5.70 8.61 20.10
C ARG A 161 6.35 7.27 20.44
N TRP A 162 5.59 6.44 21.16
CA TRP A 162 5.92 5.04 21.50
C TRP A 162 7.14 4.84 22.45
N VAL A 163 7.78 5.92 22.89
CA VAL A 163 8.90 5.85 23.86
C VAL A 163 8.38 5.68 25.27
N ASN A 164 7.50 6.57 25.69
CA ASN A 164 6.84 6.53 26.98
C ASN A 164 5.39 6.10 26.78
N ARG A 165 4.75 5.49 27.79
CA ARG A 165 3.30 5.45 27.85
C ARG A 165 2.83 6.90 27.73
N GLY A 166 2.04 7.20 26.70
CA GLY A 166 1.67 8.58 26.38
C GLY A 166 0.98 9.27 27.55
N GLU A 167 0.81 10.60 27.43
CA GLU A 167 -0.04 11.34 28.38
C GLU A 167 -1.40 10.65 28.50
N PHE A 168 -1.86 10.52 29.74
CA PHE A 168 -3.20 10.06 30.06
C PHE A 168 -4.20 10.90 29.25
N ASP A 169 -4.99 10.26 28.37
CA ASP A 169 -6.08 10.96 27.71
C ASP A 169 -7.26 11.05 28.69
N PRO A 170 -7.57 12.24 29.25
CA PRO A 170 -8.64 12.39 30.23
C PRO A 170 -10.03 12.20 29.62
N LYS A 171 -10.17 12.11 28.29
CA LYS A 171 -11.45 11.86 27.61
C LYS A 171 -11.73 10.38 27.40
N THR A 172 -10.69 9.56 27.22
CA THR A 172 -10.83 8.12 26.96
C THR A 172 -10.41 7.25 28.15
N ASN A 173 -9.82 7.85 29.21
CA ASN A 173 -9.20 7.13 30.34
C ASN A 173 -8.16 6.10 29.87
N GLN A 174 -7.56 6.30 28.71
CA GLN A 174 -6.60 5.38 28.12
C GLN A 174 -5.24 6.05 28.01
N THR A 175 -4.21 5.29 28.32
CA THR A 175 -2.84 5.58 27.91
C THR A 175 -2.54 4.80 26.63
N VAL A 176 -1.46 5.11 25.93
CA VAL A 176 -0.90 4.17 24.96
C VAL A 176 -0.61 2.86 25.72
N ASP A 177 -1.26 1.76 25.35
CA ASP A 177 -1.28 0.53 26.16
C ASP A 177 0.12 -0.05 26.41
N PHE A 178 1.03 0.12 25.45
CA PHE A 178 2.41 -0.39 25.53
C PHE A 178 3.42 0.55 24.88
N SER A 179 4.57 0.72 25.54
CA SER A 179 5.78 1.31 24.98
C SER A 179 6.55 0.29 24.13
N VAL A 180 7.45 0.77 23.28
CA VAL A 180 8.37 -0.10 22.52
C VAL A 180 9.22 -0.97 23.43
N HIS A 181 9.58 -0.48 24.62
CA HIS A 181 10.32 -1.27 25.61
C HIS A 181 9.52 -2.48 26.08
N GLU A 182 8.28 -2.25 26.50
CA GLU A 182 7.41 -3.32 27.01
C GLU A 182 7.11 -4.37 25.94
N VAL A 183 6.87 -3.94 24.69
CA VAL A 183 6.67 -4.87 23.58
C VAL A 183 7.87 -5.80 23.38
N LEU A 184 9.10 -5.27 23.51
CA LEU A 184 10.31 -6.06 23.36
C LEU A 184 10.60 -6.94 24.59
N GLU A 185 10.15 -6.54 25.77
CA GLU A 185 10.28 -7.31 27.02
C GLU A 185 9.33 -8.50 27.09
N ILE A 186 8.20 -8.48 26.37
CA ILE A 186 7.29 -9.65 26.28
C ILE A 186 8.03 -10.90 25.80
N LYS A 187 8.95 -10.75 24.83
CA LYS A 187 9.73 -11.86 24.28
C LYS A 187 11.14 -11.43 23.85
N PRO A 188 12.09 -11.36 24.80
CA PRO A 188 13.44 -10.88 24.53
C PRO A 188 14.17 -11.76 23.50
N GLY A 189 14.83 -11.14 22.51
CA GLY A 189 15.69 -11.83 21.55
C GLY A 189 14.99 -12.54 20.38
N GLU A 190 13.66 -12.67 20.42
CA GLU A 190 12.89 -13.40 19.40
C GLU A 190 12.22 -12.51 18.36
N ILE A 191 11.71 -11.34 18.76
CA ILE A 191 11.03 -10.42 17.83
C ILE A 191 12.06 -9.78 16.92
N ARG A 192 12.08 -10.20 15.65
CA ARG A 192 13.02 -9.68 14.63
C ARG A 192 12.30 -9.00 13.47
N ILE A 193 11.06 -9.41 13.21
CA ILE A 193 10.22 -8.88 12.13
C ILE A 193 8.81 -8.66 12.67
N GLY A 194 8.21 -7.51 12.35
CA GLY A 194 6.82 -7.20 12.65
C GLY A 194 6.12 -6.52 11.47
N LEU A 195 4.80 -6.39 11.59
CA LEU A 195 3.93 -5.79 10.58
C LEU A 195 3.13 -4.65 11.23
N ASP A 196 3.26 -3.46 10.66
CA ASP A 196 2.64 -2.23 11.13
C ASP A 196 1.52 -1.82 10.16
N PHE A 197 0.28 -1.92 10.62
CA PHE A 197 -0.90 -1.44 9.89
C PHE A 197 -1.30 -0.06 10.40
N SER A 198 -0.45 0.94 10.15
CA SER A 198 -0.74 2.31 10.52
C SER A 198 -0.71 3.24 9.32
N ILE A 199 -1.59 4.24 9.34
CA ILE A 199 -1.55 5.33 8.39
C ILE A 199 -0.53 6.34 8.92
N GLY A 200 0.56 6.52 8.20
CA GLY A 200 1.54 7.55 8.53
C GLY A 200 2.89 7.35 7.86
N THR A 201 3.91 7.97 8.44
CA THR A 201 5.26 8.01 7.88
C THR A 201 6.14 6.84 8.33
N GLY A 202 5.60 5.82 9.01
CA GLY A 202 6.34 4.65 9.51
C GLY A 202 7.02 4.89 10.87
N THR A 203 6.38 5.64 11.76
CA THR A 203 6.98 6.04 13.05
C THR A 203 7.22 4.87 14.00
N PHE A 204 6.28 3.92 14.09
CA PHE A 204 6.49 2.73 14.90
C PHE A 204 7.64 1.88 14.32
N ALA A 205 7.69 1.72 13.00
CA ALA A 205 8.81 1.07 12.32
C ALA A 205 10.15 1.76 12.60
N ALA A 206 10.19 3.09 12.59
CA ALA A 206 11.39 3.85 12.94
C ALA A 206 11.85 3.58 14.39
N ARG A 207 10.91 3.56 15.34
CA ARG A 207 11.21 3.28 16.75
C ARG A 207 11.70 1.85 16.98
N MET A 208 11.10 0.89 16.32
CA MET A 208 11.54 -0.51 16.37
C MET A 208 12.91 -0.70 15.69
N ARG A 209 13.18 0.07 14.62
CA ARG A 209 14.46 0.03 13.91
C ARG A 209 15.64 0.49 14.79
N GLU A 210 15.45 1.45 15.68
CA GLU A 210 16.45 1.86 16.67
C GLU A 210 16.85 0.72 17.62
N ARG A 211 15.99 -0.32 17.73
CA ARG A 211 16.21 -1.53 18.53
C ARG A 211 16.54 -2.75 17.70
N ASN A 212 17.02 -2.54 16.46
CA ASN A 212 17.37 -3.59 15.51
C ASN A 212 16.20 -4.54 15.14
N VAL A 213 14.96 -4.08 15.30
CA VAL A 213 13.79 -4.82 14.82
C VAL A 213 13.36 -4.26 13.47
N THR A 214 13.11 -5.16 12.50
CA THR A 214 12.58 -4.78 11.20
C THR A 214 11.06 -4.77 11.28
N ILE A 215 10.44 -3.65 10.93
CA ILE A 215 8.99 -3.59 10.78
C ILE A 215 8.69 -3.28 9.32
N VAL A 216 7.78 -4.06 8.76
CA VAL A 216 7.17 -3.78 7.46
C VAL A 216 5.93 -2.94 7.74
N THR A 217 5.82 -1.75 7.15
CA THR A 217 4.68 -0.85 7.34
C THR A 217 3.77 -0.91 6.13
N ALA A 218 2.56 -1.40 6.30
CA ALA A 218 1.52 -1.37 5.27
C ALA A 218 0.91 0.03 5.19
N THR A 219 1.02 0.70 4.03
CA THR A 219 0.51 2.06 3.86
C THR A 219 0.06 2.37 2.43
N ILE A 220 -0.74 3.41 2.29
CA ILE A 220 -1.23 3.91 1.00
C ILE A 220 -0.94 5.40 0.86
N ASN A 221 -0.54 5.84 -0.34
CA ASN A 221 -0.23 7.25 -0.61
C ASN A 221 -1.49 8.12 -0.77
N LEU A 222 -2.36 8.12 0.24
CA LEU A 222 -3.49 9.03 0.26
C LEU A 222 -2.95 10.46 0.40
N GLY A 223 -3.07 11.30 -0.63
CA GLY A 223 -2.80 12.75 -0.53
C GLY A 223 -1.35 13.17 -0.24
N ALA A 224 -0.46 12.24 0.14
CA ALA A 224 0.95 12.42 0.38
C ALA A 224 1.72 11.10 0.09
N PRO A 225 3.03 11.19 -0.26
CA PRO A 225 3.86 10.04 -0.64
C PRO A 225 4.39 9.27 0.58
N PHE A 226 3.51 8.54 1.28
CA PHE A 226 3.86 7.81 2.51
C PHE A 226 4.83 6.64 2.27
N ASN A 227 4.60 5.86 1.21
CA ASN A 227 5.47 4.75 0.84
C ASN A 227 6.90 5.24 0.57
N GLU A 228 7.04 6.31 -0.21
CA GLU A 228 8.33 6.92 -0.51
C GLU A 228 8.97 7.53 0.74
N MET A 229 8.19 8.17 1.61
CA MET A 229 8.67 8.70 2.88
C MET A 229 9.27 7.58 3.74
N ILE A 230 8.57 6.46 3.92
CA ILE A 230 9.04 5.30 4.69
C ILE A 230 10.31 4.72 4.08
N ALA A 231 10.33 4.52 2.75
CA ALA A 231 11.50 4.00 2.05
C ALA A 231 12.74 4.92 2.19
N LEU A 232 12.55 6.24 2.10
CA LEU A 232 13.63 7.22 2.24
C LEU A 232 14.16 7.34 3.67
N ARG A 233 13.41 6.88 4.68
CA ARG A 233 13.88 6.69 6.06
C ARG A 233 14.65 5.37 6.25
N GLY A 234 14.87 4.59 5.19
CA GLY A 234 15.50 3.28 5.25
C GLY A 234 14.64 2.19 5.91
N LEU A 235 13.32 2.36 5.87
CA LEU A 235 12.32 1.42 6.39
C LEU A 235 11.62 0.69 5.23
N VAL A 236 10.82 -0.34 5.54
CA VAL A 236 10.19 -1.20 4.52
C VAL A 236 8.69 -0.86 4.40
N PRO A 237 8.27 -0.12 3.37
CA PRO A 237 6.85 0.05 3.06
C PRO A 237 6.27 -1.19 2.35
N LEU A 238 4.97 -1.41 2.52
CA LEU A 238 4.17 -2.41 1.82
C LEU A 238 2.89 -1.79 1.25
#